data_AF-A0A961BCS5-F1
#
_entry.id   AF-A0A961BCS5-F1
#
_cell.length_a   1.000
_cell.length_b   1.000
_cell.length_c   1.000
_cell.angle_alpha   90.00
_cell.angle_beta   90.00
_cell.angle_gamma   90.00
#
_symmetry.space_group_name_H-M   'P 1'
#
loop_
_entity.id
_entity.type
_entity.pdbx_description
1 polymer ?
#
loop_
_entity_poly.entity_id
_entity_poly.type
_entity_poly.pdbx_seq_one_letter_code
_entity_poly.pdbx_strand_id
1 'polypeptide(L)'
;MDEEIKALAEATYREKIRRARQSPPSLKIGRGAELFADSCQRIRCGIRAQCSNIGPEEVERVLLDGLARLKRSHDHGIIQYTKDTSP
;
A
#
# COMPACT_ATOMS: atom_id res chain seq x y z
N MET A 1 23.83 -0.11 9.57
CA MET A 1 22.53 0.60 9.70
C MET A 1 21.54 0.09 8.66
N ASP A 2 21.88 0.10 7.36
CA ASP A 2 20.94 -0.36 6.31
C ASP A 2 20.58 -1.87 6.39
N GLU A 3 21.53 -2.74 6.72
CA GLU A 3 21.26 -4.19 6.83
C GLU A 3 20.37 -4.54 8.03
N GLU A 4 20.48 -3.81 9.14
CA GLU A 4 19.60 -4.00 10.30
C GLU A 4 18.18 -3.52 10.01
N ILE A 5 18.04 -2.38 9.32
CA ILE A 5 16.75 -1.86 8.87
C ILE A 5 16.09 -2.85 7.88
N LYS A 6 16.88 -3.41 6.95
CA LYS A 6 16.42 -4.41 6.00
C LYS A 6 15.98 -5.71 6.70
N ALA A 7 16.79 -6.23 7.62
CA ALA A 7 16.44 -7.41 8.40
C ALA A 7 15.16 -7.19 9.23
N LEU A 8 14.99 -6.00 9.81
CA LEU A 8 13.78 -5.63 10.54
C LEU A 8 12.55 -5.52 9.61
N ALA A 9 12.71 -4.94 8.42
CA ALA A 9 11.66 -4.87 7.41
C ALA A 9 11.22 -6.26 6.95
N GLU A 10 12.17 -7.17 6.71
CA GLU A 10 11.89 -8.57 6.35
C GLU A 10 11.19 -9.32 7.47
N ALA A 11 11.66 -9.20 8.72
CA ALA A 11 11.02 -9.82 9.88
C ALA A 11 9.57 -9.33 10.04
N THR A 12 9.36 -8.03 9.87
CA THR A 12 8.02 -7.41 9.90
C THR A 12 7.13 -7.93 8.78
N TYR A 13 7.67 -8.10 7.57
CA TYR A 13 6.95 -8.66 6.43
C TYR A 13 6.55 -10.12 6.68
N ARG A 14 7.48 -10.98 7.12
CA ARG A 14 7.22 -12.40 7.41
C ARG A 14 6.13 -12.55 8.47
N GLU A 15 6.16 -11.75 9.52
CA GLU A 15 5.15 -11.79 10.57
C GLU A 15 3.76 -11.36 10.06
N LYS A 16 3.68 -10.34 9.19
CA LYS A 16 2.41 -9.95 8.54
C LYS A 16 1.84 -11.08 7.69
N ILE A 17 2.68 -11.78 6.91
CA ILE A 17 2.27 -12.93 6.11
C ILE A 17 1.79 -14.09 6.99
N ARG A 18 2.52 -14.40 8.07
CA ARG A 18 2.13 -15.44 9.03
C ARG A 18 0.75 -15.17 9.62
N ARG A 19 0.50 -13.94 10.08
CA ARG A 19 -0.81 -13.51 10.61
C ARG A 19 -1.90 -13.66 9.55
N ALA A 20 -1.66 -13.18 8.33
CA ALA A 20 -2.62 -13.28 7.24
C ALA A 20 -2.97 -14.73 6.87
N ARG A 21 -1.99 -15.65 6.91
CA ARG A 21 -2.21 -17.07 6.65
C ARG A 21 -3.08 -17.73 7.73
N GLN A 22 -2.83 -17.38 8.99
CA GLN A 22 -3.55 -17.90 10.16
C GLN A 22 -4.97 -17.32 10.32
N SER A 23 -5.31 -16.22 9.66
CA SER A 23 -6.67 -15.68 9.69
C SER A 23 -7.68 -16.67 9.09
N PRO A 24 -8.86 -16.84 9.72
CA PRO A 24 -9.99 -17.57 9.15
C PRO A 24 -10.33 -17.10 7.73
N PRO A 25 -10.75 -18.00 6.81
CA PRO A 25 -11.13 -17.63 5.45
C PRO A 25 -12.22 -16.55 5.38
N SER A 26 -13.17 -16.55 6.32
CA SER A 26 -14.20 -15.52 6.43
C SER A 26 -13.64 -14.11 6.67
N LEU A 27 -12.48 -13.99 7.33
CA LEU A 27 -11.79 -12.72 7.54
C LEU A 27 -10.85 -12.34 6.38
N LYS A 28 -10.59 -13.26 5.44
CA LYS A 28 -9.78 -12.99 4.24
C LYS A 28 -10.61 -12.32 3.16
N ILE A 29 -11.90 -12.67 3.07
CA ILE A 29 -12.87 -12.02 2.19
C ILE A 29 -13.06 -10.58 2.69
N GLY A 30 -12.80 -9.59 1.84
CA GLY A 30 -12.87 -8.16 2.20
C GLY A 30 -11.57 -7.54 2.72
N ARG A 31 -10.59 -8.35 3.18
CA ARG A 31 -9.31 -7.83 3.70
C ARG A 31 -8.52 -7.03 2.67
N GLY A 32 -8.67 -7.33 1.39
CA GLY A 32 -8.08 -6.54 0.31
C GLY A 32 -8.60 -5.09 0.28
N ALA A 33 -9.90 -4.89 0.51
CA ALA A 33 -10.50 -3.55 0.56
C ALA A 33 -10.03 -2.78 1.81
N GLU A 34 -9.90 -3.44 2.95
CA GLU A 34 -9.36 -2.84 4.18
C GLU A 34 -7.90 -2.41 4.01
N LEU A 35 -7.05 -3.28 3.45
CA LEU A 35 -5.65 -2.96 3.16
C LEU A 35 -5.50 -1.81 2.16
N PHE A 36 -6.40 -1.75 1.18
CA PHE A 36 -6.46 -0.64 0.24
C PHE A 36 -6.85 0.66 0.95
N ALA A 37 -7.90 0.64 1.78
CA ALA A 37 -8.33 1.80 2.55
C ALA A 37 -7.22 2.33 3.48
N ASP A 38 -6.53 1.43 4.20
CA ASP A 38 -5.36 1.76 5.03
C ASP A 38 -4.24 2.43 4.22
N SER A 39 -3.97 1.91 3.02
CA SER A 39 -2.95 2.46 2.12
C SER A 39 -3.34 3.85 1.63
N CYS A 40 -4.59 4.05 1.21
CA CYS A 40 -5.12 5.37 0.87
C CYS A 40 -4.97 6.36 2.03
N GLN A 41 -5.24 5.94 3.27
CA GLN A 41 -5.09 6.81 4.43
C GLN A 41 -3.65 7.27 4.62
N ARG A 42 -2.67 6.37 4.47
CA ARG A 42 -1.24 6.74 4.55
C ARG A 42 -0.83 7.70 3.45
N ILE A 43 -1.32 7.50 2.22
CA ILE A 43 -1.05 8.41 1.11
C ILE A 43 -1.64 9.79 1.40
N ARG A 44 -2.86 9.89 1.93
CA ARG A 44 -3.45 11.18 2.35
C ARG A 44 -2.58 11.91 3.37
N CYS A 45 -2.06 11.19 4.36
CA CYS A 45 -1.12 11.77 5.33
C CYS A 45 0.15 12.30 4.64
N GLY A 46 0.70 11.54 3.69
CA GLY A 46 1.86 11.97 2.89
C GLY A 46 1.58 13.22 2.07
N ILE A 47 0.45 13.28 1.36
CA ILE A 47 0.02 14.45 0.58
C ILE A 47 -0.10 15.68 1.47
N ARG A 48 -0.75 15.57 2.63
CA ARG A 48 -0.89 16.68 3.59
C ARG A 48 0.44 17.16 4.14
N ALA A 49 1.37 16.24 4.37
CA ALA A 49 2.71 16.58 4.84
C ALA A 49 3.54 17.32 3.76
N GLN A 50 3.38 16.96 2.49
CA GLN A 50 4.07 17.59 1.36
C GLN A 50 3.44 18.92 0.96
N CYS A 51 2.12 19.03 1.09
CA CYS A 51 1.34 20.22 0.71
C CYS A 51 0.46 20.62 1.91
N SER A 52 1.02 21.40 2.84
CA SER A 52 0.33 21.79 4.07
C SER A 52 -0.77 22.84 3.85
N ASN A 53 -0.81 23.47 2.67
CA ASN A 53 -1.72 24.56 2.33
C ASN A 53 -2.99 24.12 1.57
N ILE A 54 -3.17 22.82 1.31
CA ILE A 54 -4.33 22.31 0.58
C ILE A 54 -5.39 21.72 1.52
N GLY A 55 -6.65 21.99 1.18
CA GLY A 55 -7.82 21.51 1.92
C GLY A 55 -8.09 20.00 1.71
N PRO A 56 -8.98 19.41 2.52
CA PRO A 56 -9.28 17.97 2.47
C PRO A 56 -9.82 17.50 1.12
N GLU A 57 -10.63 18.32 0.43
CA GLU A 57 -11.13 18.02 -0.91
C GLU A 57 -10.01 17.92 -1.94
N GLU A 58 -9.02 18.82 -1.86
CA GLU A 58 -7.88 18.82 -2.76
C GLU A 58 -6.94 17.64 -2.51
N VAL A 59 -6.75 17.27 -1.24
CA VAL A 59 -6.04 16.03 -0.88
C VAL A 59 -6.69 14.81 -1.53
N GLU A 60 -8.02 14.75 -1.54
CA GLU A 60 -8.75 13.64 -2.16
C GLU A 60 -8.60 13.66 -3.69
N ARG A 61 -8.67 14.82 -4.32
CA ARG A 61 -8.44 14.97 -5.77
C ARG A 61 -7.04 14.49 -6.17
N VAL A 62 -6.01 14.91 -5.44
CA VAL A 62 -4.62 14.47 -5.68
C VAL A 62 -4.47 12.95 -5.51
N LEU A 63 -5.10 12.37 -4.49
CA LEU A 63 -5.11 10.91 -4.28
C LEU A 63 -5.75 10.19 -5.47
N LEU A 64 -6.95 10.61 -5.89
CA LEU A 64 -7.68 9.99 -6.99
C LEU A 64 -6.90 10.07 -8.32
N ASP A 65 -6.30 11.23 -8.63
CA ASP A 65 -5.47 11.39 -9.82
C ASP A 65 -4.23 10.48 -9.79
N GLY A 66 -3.61 10.34 -8.61
CA GLY A 66 -2.50 9.42 -8.38
C GLY A 66 -2.90 7.96 -8.64
N LEU A 67 -4.03 7.51 -8.08
CA LEU A 67 -4.55 6.16 -8.27
C LEU A 67 -4.92 5.90 -9.74
N ALA A 68 -5.53 6.88 -10.42
CA ALA A 68 -5.86 6.77 -11.83
C ALA A 68 -4.60 6.65 -12.71
N ARG A 69 -3.54 7.40 -12.39
CA ARG A 69 -2.23 7.27 -13.04
C ARG A 69 -1.63 5.88 -12.81
N LEU A 70 -1.63 5.40 -11.57
CA LEU A 70 -1.10 4.08 -11.22
C LEU A 70 -1.83 2.96 -11.98
N LYS A 71 -3.17 3.03 -12.04
CA LYS A 71 -3.98 2.10 -12.82
C LYS A 71 -3.59 2.13 -14.30
N ARG A 72 -3.47 3.31 -14.91
CA ARG A 72 -3.03 3.43 -16.32
C ARG A 72 -1.63 2.84 -16.52
N SER A 73 -0.68 3.14 -15.64
CA SER A 73 0.68 2.58 -15.73
C SER A 73 0.70 1.06 -15.62
N HIS A 74 -0.13 0.48 -14.75
CA HIS A 74 -0.30 -0.97 -14.66
C HIS A 74 -0.92 -1.56 -15.93
N ASP A 75 -2.03 -0.97 -16.41
CA ASP A 75 -2.77 -1.46 -17.58
C ASP A 75 -1.92 -1.40 -18.87
N HIS A 76 -0.96 -0.47 -18.96
CA HIS A 76 0.00 -0.38 -20.06
C HIS A 76 1.31 -1.15 -19.81
N GLY A 77 1.39 -1.94 -18.74
CA GLY A 77 2.56 -2.78 -18.42
C GLY A 77 3.81 -2.02 -17.97
N ILE A 78 3.72 -0.72 -17.67
CA ILE A 78 4.82 0.12 -17.18
C ILE A 78 5.20 -0.27 -15.75
N ILE A 79 4.19 -0.57 -14.93
CA ILE A 79 4.37 -1.09 -13.57
C ILE A 79 3.86 -2.52 -13.55
N GLN A 80 4.74 -3.45 -13.21
CA GLN A 80 4.39 -4.84 -12.99
C GLN A 80 4.53 -5.15 -11.51
N TYR A 81 3.52 -5.81 -10.94
CA TYR A 81 3.68 -6.41 -9.63
C TYR A 81 4.53 -7.65 -9.82
N THR A 82 5.83 -7.56 -9.51
CA THR A 82 6.67 -8.75 -9.43
C THR A 82 6.06 -9.68 -8.38
N LYS A 83 5.52 -10.81 -8.83
CA LYS A 83 5.39 -11.96 -7.95
C LYS A 83 6.82 -12.46 -7.74
N ASP A 84 7.54 -11.89 -6.78
CA ASP A 84 8.65 -12.61 -6.20
C ASP A 84 8.05 -13.81 -5.47
N THR A 85 7.85 -14.90 -6.22
CA THR A 85 7.84 -16.26 -5.70
C THR A 85 9.21 -16.47 -5.07
N SER A 86 9.36 -16.05 -3.82
CA SER A 86 10.39 -16.61 -2.96
C SER A 86 10.05 -18.09 -2.75
N PRO A 87 11.02 -19.00 -2.94
CA PRO A 87 10.85 -20.45 -2.76
C PRO A 87 10.41 -20.84 -1.34
#